data_AF-A0A7S1GA30-F1
#
_entry.id   AF-A0A7S1GA30-F1
#
_cell.length_a   1.000
_cell.length_b   1.000
_cell.length_c   1.000
_cell.angle_alpha   90.00
_cell.angle_beta   90.00
_cell.angle_gamma   90.00
#
_symmetry.space_group_name_H-M   'P 1'
#
loop_
_entity.id
_entity.type
_entity.pdbx_description
1 polymer ?
#
loop_
_entity_poly.entity_id
_entity_poly.type
_entity_poly.pdbx_seq_one_letter_code
_entity_poly.pdbx_strand_id
1 'polypeptide(L)'
;CFRLYTAWAFHNELEPDTVPEIQRTNMATTVLTLKSLGINDLVSFDFMDKPPMETLVRALEQLYALGALNDRGELTKMGRRMAEFPSDPMLSKAILASEKFGCTEEVLTICAMLDVGAAVFYRPKDKAIHADTARLNFARGTPGDHLAL
;
A
#
# COMPACT_ATOMS: atom_id res chain seq x y z
N CYS A 1 -6.31 28.33 -22.88
CA CYS A 1 -6.35 27.57 -21.61
C CYS A 1 -7.50 28.13 -20.78
N PHE A 2 -8.46 27.29 -20.36
CA PHE A 2 -9.56 27.69 -19.47
C PHE A 2 -9.27 27.17 -18.06
N ARG A 3 -9.02 28.08 -17.11
CA ARG A 3 -8.76 27.75 -15.70
C ARG A 3 -10.06 27.91 -14.91
N LEU A 4 -10.43 26.92 -14.09
CA LEU A 4 -11.67 26.93 -13.29
C LEU A 4 -11.53 27.69 -11.94
N TYR A 5 -10.48 28.49 -11.80
CA TYR A 5 -10.14 29.26 -10.59
C TYR A 5 -9.75 30.70 -10.97
N THR A 6 -9.79 31.61 -10.01
CA THR A 6 -9.51 33.03 -10.24
C THR A 6 -8.02 33.30 -10.45
N ALA A 7 -7.69 34.40 -11.14
CA ALA A 7 -6.29 34.82 -11.29
C ALA A 7 -5.64 35.14 -9.92
N TRP A 8 -6.43 35.66 -8.97
CA TRP A 8 -5.95 35.92 -7.62
C TRP A 8 -5.55 34.62 -6.90
N ALA A 9 -6.38 33.57 -6.97
CA ALA A 9 -6.06 32.26 -6.41
C ALA A 9 -4.75 31.70 -6.98
N PHE A 10 -4.56 31.81 -8.31
CA PHE A 10 -3.34 31.36 -8.96
C PHE A 10 -2.05 32.00 -8.41
N HIS A 11 -2.10 33.29 -8.08
CA HIS A 11 -0.92 34.03 -7.64
C HIS A 11 -0.70 34.03 -6.13
N ASN A 12 -1.74 33.77 -5.33
CA ASN A 12 -1.69 33.97 -3.88
C ASN A 12 -2.04 32.71 -3.06
N GLU A 13 -2.81 31.76 -3.62
CA GLU A 13 -3.27 30.58 -2.88
C GLU A 13 -2.52 29.29 -3.25
N LEU A 14 -2.11 29.15 -4.52
CA LEU A 14 -1.40 27.94 -4.96
C LEU A 14 0.08 27.99 -4.57
N GLU A 15 0.57 26.88 -4.04
CA GLU A 15 2.00 26.66 -3.87
C GLU A 15 2.70 26.64 -5.24
N PRO A 16 3.91 27.21 -5.35
CA PRO A 16 4.64 27.25 -6.62
C PRO A 16 5.09 25.86 -7.08
N ASP A 17 5.42 24.98 -6.13
CA ASP A 17 5.95 23.64 -6.35
C ASP A 17 5.23 22.63 -5.45
N THR A 18 5.09 21.40 -5.92
CA THR A 18 4.52 20.32 -5.13
C THR A 18 5.59 19.64 -4.27
N VAL A 19 5.28 19.34 -3.02
CA VAL A 19 6.13 18.54 -2.13
C VAL A 19 6.46 17.18 -2.77
N PRO A 20 7.72 16.69 -2.68
CA PRO A 20 8.14 15.44 -3.30
C PRO A 20 7.42 14.22 -2.71
N GLU A 21 7.27 13.16 -3.52
CA GLU A 21 6.53 11.95 -3.13
C GLU A 21 7.15 11.21 -1.94
N ILE A 22 8.49 11.19 -1.85
CA ILE A 22 9.23 10.52 -0.77
C ILE A 22 8.93 11.09 0.62
N GLN A 23 8.46 12.35 0.69
CA GLN A 23 8.07 13.00 1.94
C GLN A 23 6.59 12.83 2.27
N ARG A 24 5.77 12.30 1.36
CA ARG A 24 4.31 12.22 1.49
C ARG A 24 3.75 10.80 1.63
N THR A 25 4.53 9.78 1.30
CA THR A 25 4.05 8.39 1.15
C THR A 25 4.61 7.46 2.23
N ASN A 26 3.94 6.31 2.44
CA ASN A 26 4.49 5.24 3.27
C ASN A 26 5.71 4.64 2.58
N MET A 27 6.83 4.57 3.30
CA MET A 27 8.10 4.09 2.77
C MET A 27 8.34 2.59 2.94
N ALA A 28 7.39 1.81 3.49
CA ALA A 28 7.59 0.38 3.75
C ALA A 28 8.07 -0.40 2.51
N THR A 29 7.42 -0.21 1.35
CA THR A 29 7.81 -0.86 0.09
C THR A 29 9.18 -0.38 -0.39
N THR A 30 9.43 0.93 -0.34
CA THR A 30 10.71 1.52 -0.76
C THR A 30 11.87 1.04 0.11
N VAL A 31 11.68 0.98 1.43
CA VAL A 31 12.67 0.50 2.39
C VAL A 31 12.97 -0.99 2.16
N LEU A 32 11.95 -1.80 1.89
CA LEU A 32 12.13 -3.22 1.56
C LEU A 32 12.98 -3.39 0.31
N THR A 33 12.72 -2.58 -0.73
CA THR A 33 13.49 -2.58 -1.99
C THR A 33 14.93 -2.09 -1.80
N LEU A 34 15.15 -1.02 -1.03
CA LEU A 34 16.51 -0.54 -0.73
C LEU A 34 17.32 -1.59 0.04
N LYS A 35 16.67 -2.27 1.00
CA LYS A 35 17.29 -3.36 1.76
C LYS A 35 17.57 -4.59 0.89
N SER A 36 16.71 -4.92 -0.08
CA SER A 36 16.96 -6.03 -1.02
C SER A 36 18.12 -5.75 -1.98
N LEU A 37 18.36 -4.48 -2.31
CA LEU A 37 19.53 -4.01 -3.06
C LEU A 37 20.83 -4.02 -2.24
N GLY A 38 20.77 -4.28 -0.93
CA GLY A 38 21.94 -4.35 -0.05
C GLY A 38 22.31 -3.02 0.62
N ILE A 39 21.44 -2.00 0.55
CA ILE A 39 21.66 -0.72 1.23
C ILE A 39 21.25 -0.87 2.70
N ASN A 40 22.24 -0.90 3.59
CA ASN A 40 22.00 -1.12 5.02
C ASN A 40 21.79 0.16 5.81
N ASP A 41 22.54 1.21 5.48
CA ASP A 41 22.43 2.51 6.12
C ASP A 41 21.49 3.42 5.31
N LEU A 42 20.23 3.45 5.75
CA LEU A 42 19.19 4.26 5.14
C LEU A 42 19.23 5.72 5.61
N VAL A 43 19.92 6.00 6.72
CA VAL A 43 19.97 7.35 7.32
C VAL A 43 21.01 8.21 6.61
N SER A 44 22.16 7.62 6.28
CA SER A 44 23.20 8.30 5.49
C SER A 44 22.99 8.19 3.98
N PHE A 45 21.97 7.46 3.52
CA PHE A 45 21.69 7.31 2.11
C PHE A 45 21.42 8.68 1.45
N ASP A 46 22.01 8.86 0.27
CA ASP A 46 21.99 10.14 -0.45
C ASP A 46 20.70 10.30 -1.27
N PHE A 47 19.60 10.59 -0.57
CA PHE A 47 18.36 10.99 -1.21
C PHE A 47 18.46 12.43 -1.72
N MET A 48 17.91 12.69 -2.91
CA MET A 48 17.78 14.05 -3.47
C MET A 48 17.02 14.98 -2.51
N ASP A 49 15.89 14.50 -2.00
CA ASP A 49 15.16 15.09 -0.88
C ASP A 49 15.00 14.03 0.20
N LYS A 50 15.57 14.27 1.39
CA LYS A 50 15.52 13.29 2.47
C LYS A 50 14.11 13.15 3.02
N PRO A 51 13.65 11.91 3.28
CA PRO A 51 12.39 11.70 3.99
C PRO A 51 12.51 12.10 5.47
N PRO A 52 11.39 12.40 6.14
CA PRO A 52 11.37 12.55 7.59
C PRO A 52 11.84 11.27 8.29
N MET A 53 12.67 11.44 9.33
CA MET A 53 13.21 10.30 10.10
C MET A 53 12.11 9.43 10.72
N GLU A 54 11.02 10.05 11.16
CA GLU A 54 9.87 9.35 11.73
C GLU A 54 9.23 8.36 10.73
N THR A 55 9.09 8.77 9.47
CA THR A 55 8.52 7.91 8.42
C THR A 55 9.42 6.70 8.15
N LEU A 56 10.74 6.91 8.15
CA LEU A 56 11.72 5.85 7.95
C LEU A 56 11.71 4.85 9.11
N VAL A 57 11.64 5.33 10.35
CA VAL A 57 11.54 4.48 11.55
C VAL A 57 10.24 3.67 11.52
N ARG A 58 9.10 4.29 11.23
CA ARG A 58 7.81 3.60 11.12
C ARG A 58 7.81 2.51 10.05
N ALA A 59 8.45 2.76 8.90
CA ALA A 59 8.60 1.76 7.85
C ALA A 59 9.45 0.56 8.30
N LEU A 60 10.56 0.80 9.02
CA LEU A 60 11.39 -0.26 9.59
C LEU A 60 10.64 -1.07 10.65
N GLU A 61 9.91 -0.41 11.54
CA GLU A 61 9.06 -1.06 12.56
C GLU A 61 7.97 -1.92 11.92
N GLN A 62 7.32 -1.42 10.87
CA GLN A 62 6.30 -2.17 10.13
C GLN A 62 6.91 -3.43 9.49
N LEU A 63 8.06 -3.30 8.83
CA LEU A 63 8.75 -4.44 8.20
C LEU A 63 9.27 -5.46 9.22
N TYR A 64 9.71 -4.99 10.39
CA TYR A 64 10.08 -5.84 11.51
C TYR A 64 8.86 -6.61 12.05
N ALA A 65 7.73 -5.94 12.27
CA ALA A 65 6.48 -6.57 12.71
C ALA A 65 5.95 -7.61 11.71
N LEU A 66 6.13 -7.38 10.40
CA LEU A 66 5.79 -8.35 9.35
C LEU A 66 6.78 -9.54 9.29
N GLY A 67 7.92 -9.47 9.97
CA GLY A 67 8.98 -10.48 9.94
C GLY A 67 9.86 -10.41 8.68
N ALA A 68 9.82 -9.29 7.95
CA ALA A 68 10.70 -9.05 6.81
C ALA A 68 12.13 -8.70 7.26
N LEU A 69 12.28 -8.07 8.42
CA LEU A 69 13.56 -7.71 9.04
C LEU A 69 13.80 -8.50 10.35
N ASN A 70 15.07 -8.71 10.71
CA ASN A 70 15.48 -9.25 12.01
C ASN A 70 15.80 -8.12 13.02
N ASP A 71 16.13 -8.48 14.26
CA ASP A 71 16.49 -7.52 15.34
C ASP A 71 17.70 -6.64 15.01
N ARG A 72 18.50 -7.03 14.01
CA ARG A 72 19.68 -6.29 13.53
C ARG A 72 19.36 -5.39 12.33
N GLY A 73 18.10 -5.38 11.86
CA GLY A 73 17.68 -4.61 10.69
C GLY A 73 18.14 -5.20 9.35
N GLU A 74 18.45 -6.49 9.31
CA GLU A 74 18.82 -7.23 8.10
C GLU A 74 17.61 -7.99 7.52
N LEU A 75 17.62 -8.19 6.21
CA LEU A 75 16.54 -8.84 5.48
C LEU A 75 16.50 -10.35 5.76
N THR A 76 15.37 -10.85 6.25
CA THR A 76 15.15 -12.28 6.50
C THR A 76 14.90 -13.06 5.20
N LYS A 77 14.90 -14.40 5.26
CA LYS A 77 14.48 -15.24 4.11
C LYS A 77 13.06 -14.89 3.63
N MET A 78 12.18 -14.54 4.56
CA MET A 78 10.82 -14.11 4.25
C MET A 78 10.81 -12.73 3.61
N GLY A 79 11.58 -11.77 4.15
CA GLY A 79 11.71 -10.44 3.56
C GLY A 79 12.25 -10.47 2.13
N ARG A 80 13.18 -11.39 1.82
CA ARG A 80 13.65 -11.62 0.44
C ARG A 80 12.54 -12.10 -0.49
N ARG A 81 11.76 -13.11 -0.07
CA ARG A 81 10.58 -13.57 -0.84
C ARG A 81 9.55 -12.44 -1.01
N MET A 82 9.34 -11.61 0.02
CA MET A 82 8.42 -10.48 -0.08
C MET A 82 8.86 -9.44 -1.11
N ALA A 83 10.17 -9.18 -1.22
CA ALA A 83 10.73 -8.23 -2.18
C ALA A 83 10.63 -8.67 -3.64
N GLU A 84 10.31 -9.94 -3.91
CA GLU A 84 10.08 -10.45 -5.27
C GLU A 84 8.67 -10.11 -5.78
N PHE A 85 7.74 -9.79 -4.90
CA PHE A 85 6.37 -9.43 -5.27
C PHE A 85 6.24 -7.92 -5.54
N PRO A 86 5.50 -7.50 -6.58
CA PRO A 86 5.27 -6.09 -6.91
C PRO A 86 4.19 -5.42 -6.04
N SER A 87 3.75 -6.07 -4.96
CA SER A 87 2.65 -5.62 -4.10
C SER A 87 3.15 -5.05 -2.78
N ASP A 88 2.25 -4.40 -2.03
CA ASP A 88 2.56 -3.90 -0.69
C ASP A 88 3.08 -5.02 0.24
N PRO A 89 4.09 -4.77 1.09
CA PRO A 89 4.64 -5.76 2.02
C PRO A 89 3.58 -6.49 2.87
N MET A 90 2.47 -5.84 3.22
CA MET A 90 1.38 -6.47 3.96
C MET A 90 0.66 -7.54 3.13
N LEU A 91 0.39 -7.26 1.85
CA LEU A 91 -0.24 -8.21 0.94
C LEU A 91 0.71 -9.35 0.58
N SER A 92 1.98 -9.04 0.30
CA SER A 92 3.01 -10.05 0.05
C SER A 92 3.16 -11.00 1.24
N LYS A 93 3.07 -10.47 2.47
CA LYS A 93 3.09 -11.29 3.68
C LYS A 93 1.87 -12.20 3.78
N ALA A 94 0.67 -11.72 3.44
CA ALA A 94 -0.55 -12.51 3.45
C ALA A 94 -0.46 -13.69 2.46
N ILE A 95 0.03 -13.43 1.24
CA ILE A 95 0.25 -14.45 0.20
C ILE A 95 1.29 -15.48 0.66
N LEU A 96 2.38 -15.06 1.30
CA LEU A 96 3.39 -16.01 1.82
C LEU A 96 2.90 -16.82 3.03
N ALA A 97 2.00 -16.24 3.84
CA ALA A 97 1.44 -16.93 4.99
C ALA A 97 0.38 -17.97 4.59
N SER A 98 -0.39 -17.72 3.51
CA SER A 98 -1.46 -18.61 3.06
C SER A 98 -0.97 -20.00 2.65
N GLU A 99 0.29 -20.14 2.22
CA GLU A 99 0.96 -21.43 1.96
C GLU A 99 0.87 -22.36 3.19
N LYS A 100 0.98 -21.81 4.41
CA LYS A 100 0.90 -22.59 5.65
C LYS A 100 -0.53 -22.94 6.07
N PHE A 101 -1.50 -22.13 5.64
CA PHE A 101 -2.91 -22.32 5.98
C PHE A 101 -3.67 -23.12 4.91
N GLY A 102 -3.06 -23.38 3.75
CA GLY A 102 -3.68 -24.12 2.66
C GLY A 102 -4.74 -23.33 1.89
N CYS A 103 -4.79 -22.00 2.02
CA CYS A 103 -5.78 -21.12 1.40
C CYS A 103 -5.15 -20.15 0.38
N THR A 104 -4.16 -20.63 -0.36
CA THR A 104 -3.38 -19.82 -1.31
C THR A 104 -4.23 -19.25 -2.44
N GLU A 105 -5.16 -20.03 -2.98
CA GLU A 105 -5.99 -19.63 -4.13
C GLU A 105 -6.96 -18.50 -3.77
N GLU A 106 -7.62 -18.63 -2.62
CA GLU A 106 -8.55 -17.64 -2.10
C GLU A 106 -7.82 -16.34 -1.77
N VAL A 107 -6.68 -16.43 -1.08
CA VAL A 107 -5.89 -15.25 -0.69
C VAL A 107 -5.33 -14.53 -1.91
N LEU A 108 -4.89 -15.25 -2.95
CA LEU A 108 -4.44 -14.64 -4.20
C LEU A 108 -5.57 -13.88 -4.89
N THR A 109 -6.77 -14.45 -4.94
CA THR A 109 -7.96 -13.80 -5.51
C THR A 109 -8.29 -12.51 -4.76
N ILE A 110 -8.32 -12.57 -3.42
CA ILE A 110 -8.57 -11.40 -2.57
C ILE A 110 -7.49 -10.33 -2.79
N CYS A 111 -6.21 -10.71 -2.81
CA CYS A 111 -5.12 -9.76 -3.02
C CYS A 111 -5.19 -9.08 -4.40
N ALA A 112 -5.53 -9.83 -5.46
CA ALA A 112 -5.73 -9.27 -6.79
C ALA A 112 -6.89 -8.28 -6.84
N MET A 113 -8.00 -8.58 -6.17
CA MET A 113 -9.16 -7.68 -6.09
C MET A 113 -8.87 -6.42 -5.26
N LEU A 114 -8.06 -6.53 -4.20
CA LEU A 114 -7.64 -5.38 -3.40
C LEU A 114 -6.74 -4.41 -4.19
N ASP A 115 -5.90 -4.92 -5.08
CA ASP A 115 -4.98 -4.11 -5.89
C ASP A 115 -5.71 -3.25 -6.94
N VAL A 116 -6.84 -3.74 -7.47
CA VAL A 116 -7.72 -2.99 -8.39
C VAL A 116 -8.55 -1.91 -7.64
N GLY A 117 -8.76 -2.09 -6.34
CA GLY A 117 -9.44 -1.13 -5.47
C GLY A 117 -10.98 -1.17 -5.53
N ALA A 118 -11.63 -0.13 -4.99
CA ALA A 118 -13.08 -0.10 -4.76
C ALA A 118 -13.96 0.03 -6.02
N ALA A 119 -13.37 0.05 -7.22
CA ALA A 119 -14.09 0.20 -8.48
C ALA A 119 -14.95 -1.03 -8.85
N VAL A 120 -14.77 -2.15 -8.16
CA VAL A 120 -15.54 -3.40 -8.36
C VAL A 120 -17.03 -3.18 -8.13
N PHE A 121 -17.40 -2.39 -7.11
CA PHE A 121 -18.80 -2.12 -6.77
C PHE A 121 -19.20 -0.72 -7.20
N TYR A 122 -19.92 -0.62 -8.31
CA TYR A 122 -20.43 0.66 -8.81
C TYR A 122 -21.71 1.09 -8.08
N ARG A 123 -21.69 2.29 -7.48
CA ARG A 123 -22.81 2.83 -6.70
C ARG A 123 -23.25 4.22 -7.18
N PRO A 124 -24.11 4.31 -8.22
CA PRO A 124 -24.65 5.59 -8.67
C PRO A 124 -25.66 6.13 -7.66
N LYS A 125 -25.66 7.46 -7.44
CA LYS A 125 -26.51 8.12 -6.42
C LYS A 125 -28.00 7.81 -6.62
N ASP A 126 -28.46 7.79 -7.87
CA ASP A 126 -29.89 7.59 -8.20
C ASP A 126 -30.36 6.13 -8.04
N LYS A 127 -29.44 5.16 -8.09
CA LYS A 127 -29.77 3.72 -7.99
C LYS A 127 -29.08 3.03 -6.81
N ALA A 128 -28.79 3.78 -5.75
CA ALA A 128 -28.10 3.30 -4.57
C ALA A 128 -28.73 2.02 -3.97
N ILE A 129 -30.06 1.97 -3.82
CA ILE A 129 -30.77 0.81 -3.27
C ILE A 129 -30.55 -0.46 -4.11
N HIS A 130 -30.55 -0.34 -5.44
CA HIS A 130 -30.35 -1.46 -6.35
C HIS A 130 -28.89 -1.96 -6.31
N ALA A 131 -27.93 -1.03 -6.26
CA ALA A 131 -26.51 -1.34 -6.13
C ALA A 131 -26.20 -2.02 -4.78
N ASP A 132 -26.77 -1.52 -3.68
CA ASP A 132 -26.59 -2.09 -2.34
C ASP A 132 -27.20 -3.50 -2.27
N THR A 133 -28.36 -3.72 -2.89
CA THR A 133 -28.98 -5.05 -2.99
C THR A 133 -28.11 -6.02 -3.80
N ALA A 134 -27.51 -5.56 -4.90
CA ALA A 134 -26.60 -6.38 -5.70
C ALA A 134 -25.32 -6.73 -4.93
N ARG A 135 -24.71 -5.78 -4.22
CA ARG A 135 -23.54 -6.03 -3.35
C ARG A 135 -23.87 -7.02 -2.23
N LEU A 136 -25.05 -6.91 -1.62
CA LEU A 136 -25.48 -7.83 -0.56
C LEU A 136 -25.51 -9.28 -1.05
N ASN A 137 -25.81 -9.54 -2.32
CA ASN A 137 -25.80 -10.91 -2.87
C ASN A 137 -24.42 -11.56 -2.83
N PHE A 138 -23.34 -10.79 -3.00
CA PHE A 138 -21.96 -11.27 -2.87
C PHE A 138 -21.55 -11.50 -1.42
N ALA A 139 -22.12 -10.73 -0.48
CA ALA A 139 -21.83 -10.82 0.95
C ALA A 139 -22.72 -11.84 1.70
N ARG A 140 -23.62 -12.58 1.03
CA ARG A 140 -24.56 -13.48 1.71
C ARG A 140 -23.85 -14.66 2.37
N GLY A 141 -23.87 -14.68 3.70
CA GLY A 141 -23.44 -15.84 4.51
C GLY A 141 -22.07 -15.69 5.17
N THR A 142 -21.35 -14.58 4.94
CA THR A 142 -20.00 -14.36 5.47
C THR A 142 -19.85 -12.95 6.06
N PRO A 143 -19.39 -12.80 7.31
CA PRO A 143 -19.28 -11.48 7.97
C PRO A 143 -18.01 -10.70 7.58
N GLY A 144 -17.47 -10.86 6.36
CA GLY A 144 -16.18 -10.26 5.98
C GLY A 144 -16.19 -9.63 4.59
N ASP A 145 -15.78 -8.35 4.51
CA ASP A 145 -15.65 -7.63 3.24
C ASP A 145 -14.62 -8.27 2.30
N HIS A 146 -13.54 -8.85 2.85
CA HIS A 146 -12.53 -9.56 2.04
C HIS A 146 -13.08 -10.81 1.37
N LEU A 147 -14.08 -11.48 1.97
CA LEU A 147 -14.72 -12.66 1.35
C LEU A 147 -15.78 -12.25 0.33
N ALA A 148 -16.22 -10.99 0.35
CA ALA A 148 -17.18 -10.46 -0.61
C ALA A 148 -16.51 -9.93 -1.90
N LEU A 149 -15.17 -9.89 -1.94
CA LEU A 149 -14.36 -9.56 -3.12
C LEU A 149 -14.23 -10.79 -4.02
#